data_AF-A0A933HJ09-F1
#
_entry.id   AF-A0A933HJ09-F1
#
_cell.length_a   1.000
_cell.length_b   1.000
_cell.length_c   1.000
_cell.angle_alpha   90.00
_cell.angle_beta   90.00
_cell.angle_gamma   90.00
#
_symmetry.space_group_name_H-M   'P 1'
#
loop_
_entity.id
_entity.type
_entity.pdbx_description
1 polymer ?
#
loop_
_entity_poly.entity_id
_entity_poly.type
_entity_poly.pdbx_seq_one_letter_code
_entity_poly.pdbx_strand_id
1 'polypeptide(L)'
;MSRESEPAAPREPDLLPFWPHYVLSEFIAWYIVLGVLITLAALFPAGLEEKANALQTPEHVKPEWYFLAVYQFLKVASVFASLGSEAPRLTGILLPAIGMALLFFLPFLDRGPKRPARRRPLLLILTILILAVVIALTVWGQYS
;
A
#
# COMPACT_ATOMS: atom_id res chain seq x y z
N MET A 1 -10.22 -32.58 -49.05
CA MET A 1 -9.25 -31.48 -48.92
C MET A 1 -9.88 -30.45 -47.99
N SER A 2 -9.82 -30.75 -46.69
CA SER A 2 -10.50 -29.99 -45.64
C SER A 2 -9.66 -28.75 -45.37
N ARG A 3 -10.19 -27.56 -45.67
CA ARG A 3 -9.55 -26.30 -45.29
C ARG A 3 -9.43 -26.29 -43.77
N GLU A 4 -8.20 -26.44 -43.27
CA GLU A 4 -7.89 -26.10 -41.89
C GLU A 4 -8.30 -24.65 -41.67
N SER A 5 -9.27 -24.45 -40.79
CA SER A 5 -9.71 -23.13 -40.36
C SER A 5 -8.54 -22.45 -39.67
N GLU A 6 -7.95 -21.48 -40.38
CA GLU A 6 -6.96 -20.55 -39.88
C GLU A 6 -7.42 -20.00 -38.51
N PRO A 7 -6.61 -20.10 -37.44
CA PRO A 7 -7.04 -19.64 -36.13
C PRO A 7 -7.26 -18.12 -36.20
N ALA A 8 -8.51 -17.70 -35.97
CA ALA A 8 -8.90 -16.30 -35.97
C ALA A 8 -7.95 -15.48 -35.10
N ALA A 9 -7.39 -14.41 -35.68
CA ALA A 9 -6.51 -13.49 -34.97
C ALA A 9 -7.18 -13.04 -33.65
N PRO A 10 -6.42 -12.90 -32.54
CA PRO A 10 -6.98 -12.45 -31.28
C PRO A 10 -7.72 -11.13 -31.50
N ARG A 11 -9.02 -11.08 -31.18
CA ARG A 11 -9.79 -9.83 -31.24
C ARG A 11 -9.07 -8.78 -30.40
N GLU A 12 -8.68 -7.68 -31.01
CA GLU A 12 -8.23 -6.52 -30.24
C GLU A 12 -9.36 -6.15 -29.28
N PRO A 13 -9.06 -5.91 -27.99
CA PRO A 13 -10.09 -5.46 -27.07
C PRO A 13 -10.70 -4.17 -27.62
N ASP A 14 -12.03 -4.10 -27.66
CA ASP A 14 -12.75 -2.90 -28.08
C ASP A 14 -12.44 -1.76 -27.09
N LEU A 15 -11.42 -0.96 -27.42
CA LEU A 15 -11.02 0.21 -26.65
C LEU A 15 -11.87 1.40 -27.08
N LEU A 16 -12.64 1.95 -26.16
CA LEU A 16 -13.39 3.18 -26.38
C LEU A 16 -12.44 4.39 -26.44
N PRO A 17 -12.82 5.48 -27.14
CA PRO A 17 -12.02 6.70 -27.10
C PRO A 17 -12.00 7.30 -25.68
N PHE A 18 -10.84 7.87 -25.29
CA PHE A 18 -10.63 8.46 -23.95
C PHE A 18 -11.72 9.48 -23.60
N TRP A 19 -11.97 10.43 -24.51
CA TRP A 19 -13.10 11.33 -24.45
C TRP A 19 -14.26 10.77 -25.30
N PRO A 20 -15.51 10.79 -24.81
CA PRO A 20 -15.93 11.23 -23.48
C PRO A 20 -15.94 10.11 -22.43
N HIS A 21 -15.79 8.85 -22.86
CA HIS A 21 -16.15 7.68 -22.04
C HIS A 21 -15.35 7.57 -20.73
N TYR A 22 -14.01 7.57 -20.81
CA TYR A 22 -13.16 7.42 -19.64
C TYR A 22 -13.19 8.65 -18.74
N VAL A 23 -13.27 9.84 -19.34
CA VAL A 23 -13.35 11.10 -18.60
C VAL A 23 -14.62 11.17 -17.76
N LEU A 24 -15.77 10.80 -18.32
CA LEU A 24 -17.03 10.76 -17.58
C LEU A 24 -17.00 9.73 -16.44
N SER A 25 -16.46 8.53 -16.69
CA SER A 25 -16.32 7.52 -15.62
C SER A 25 -15.41 7.99 -14.49
N GLU A 26 -14.33 8.71 -14.83
CA GLU A 26 -13.40 9.27 -13.85
C GLU A 26 -14.09 10.35 -13.01
N PHE A 27 -14.83 11.27 -13.62
CA PHE A 27 -15.62 12.27 -12.88
C PHE A 27 -16.63 11.63 -11.93
N ILE A 28 -17.34 10.59 -12.38
CA ILE A 28 -18.28 9.85 -11.52
C ILE A 28 -17.53 9.25 -10.31
N ALA A 29 -16.39 8.61 -10.54
CA ALA A 29 -15.56 8.06 -9.46
C ALA A 29 -15.11 9.15 -8.47
N TRP A 30 -14.66 10.31 -8.96
CA TRP A 30 -14.28 11.45 -8.11
C TRP A 30 -15.44 11.98 -7.28
N TYR A 31 -16.63 12.13 -7.86
CA TYR A 31 -17.81 12.58 -7.10
C TYR A 31 -18.20 11.58 -6.02
N ILE A 32 -18.09 10.28 -6.28
CA ILE A 32 -18.33 9.25 -5.25
C ILE A 32 -17.31 9.36 -4.12
N VAL A 33 -16.01 9.45 -4.44
CA VAL A 33 -14.94 9.57 -3.44
C VAL A 33 -15.11 10.83 -2.60
N LEU A 34 -15.37 11.99 -3.24
CA LEU A 34 -15.62 13.25 -2.55
C LEU A 34 -16.88 13.19 -1.68
N GLY A 35 -17.96 12.59 -2.20
CA GLY A 35 -19.20 12.41 -1.44
C GLY A 35 -18.97 11.58 -0.17
N VAL A 36 -18.21 10.49 -0.27
CA VAL A 36 -17.81 9.68 0.89
C VAL A 36 -16.96 10.51 1.85
N LEU A 37 -15.96 11.24 1.36
CA LEU A 37 -15.07 12.05 2.20
C LEU A 37 -15.82 13.15 2.96
N ILE A 38 -16.71 13.89 2.29
CA ILE A 38 -17.54 14.92 2.91
C ILE A 38 -18.46 14.31 3.95
N THR A 39 -19.06 13.15 3.65
CA THR A 39 -19.93 12.43 4.59
C THR A 39 -19.15 12.01 5.83
N LEU A 40 -17.95 11.44 5.66
CA LEU A 40 -17.09 11.05 6.79
C LEU A 40 -16.68 12.26 7.62
N ALA A 41 -16.28 13.37 6.99
CA ALA A 41 -15.90 14.60 7.69
C ALA A 41 -17.07 15.23 8.46
N ALA A 42 -18.29 15.14 7.92
CA ALA A 42 -19.49 15.66 8.57
C ALA A 42 -19.97 14.77 9.74
N LEU A 43 -19.88 13.44 9.60
CA LEU A 43 -20.33 12.49 10.64
C LEU A 43 -19.27 12.25 11.72
N PHE A 44 -17.99 12.35 11.37
CA PHE A 44 -16.85 12.11 12.26
C PHE A 44 -15.85 13.29 12.17
N PRO A 45 -16.23 14.48 12.66
CA PRO A 45 -15.34 15.64 12.59
C PRO A 45 -14.07 15.40 13.41
N ALA A 46 -12.91 15.54 12.76
CA ALA A 46 -11.63 15.56 13.46
C ALA A 46 -11.54 16.86 14.27
N GLY A 47 -11.48 16.73 15.61
CA GLY A 47 -11.33 17.88 16.51
C GLY A 47 -9.96 18.54 16.36
N LEU A 48 -9.86 19.80 16.79
CA LEU A 48 -8.57 20.44 16.99
C LEU A 48 -7.96 19.92 18.29
N GLU A 49 -6.70 19.48 18.21
CA GLU A 49 -5.93 19.09 19.39
C GLU A 49 -5.46 20.31 20.19
N GLU A 50 -4.94 20.09 21.40
CA GLU A 50 -4.35 21.15 22.21
C GLU A 50 -3.16 21.80 21.50
N LYS A 51 -2.87 23.06 21.84
CA LYS A 51 -1.71 23.76 21.29
C LYS A 51 -0.44 23.02 21.70
N ALA A 52 0.46 22.83 20.73
CA ALA A 52 1.73 22.15 20.95
C ALA A 52 2.55 22.79 22.09
N ASN A 53 3.05 21.94 23.00
CA ASN A 53 3.94 22.32 24.10
C ASN A 53 5.27 21.58 23.96
N ALA A 54 6.37 22.30 23.73
CA ALA A 54 7.69 21.69 23.53
C ALA A 54 8.27 21.03 24.80
N LEU A 55 7.78 21.37 25.98
CA LEU A 55 8.27 20.83 27.26
C LEU A 55 7.45 19.63 27.74
N GLN A 56 6.37 19.27 27.04
CA GLN A 56 5.44 18.24 27.48
C GLN A 56 5.07 17.32 26.32
N THR A 57 5.52 16.07 26.40
CA THR A 57 5.06 15.00 25.51
C THR A 57 3.76 14.42 26.06
N PRO A 58 2.66 14.38 25.29
CA PRO A 58 1.44 13.70 25.71
C PRO A 58 1.67 12.22 26.01
N GLU A 59 0.90 11.63 26.94
CA GLU A 59 1.10 10.23 27.35
C GLU A 59 0.73 9.20 26.25
N HIS A 60 -0.17 9.56 25.34
CA HIS A 60 -0.67 8.68 24.28
C HIS A 60 -0.36 9.20 22.87
N VAL A 61 0.89 9.58 22.61
CA VAL A 61 1.33 9.96 21.26
C VAL A 61 1.45 8.72 20.37
N LYS A 62 0.51 8.59 19.43
CA LYS A 62 0.61 7.66 18.30
C LYS A 62 0.56 8.46 17.01
N PRO A 63 1.27 8.01 15.96
CA PRO A 63 1.11 8.63 14.65
C PRO A 63 -0.24 8.24 14.05
N GLU A 64 -0.54 8.83 12.91
CA GLU A 64 -1.75 8.56 12.15
C GLU A 64 -1.77 7.10 11.64
N TRP A 65 -2.98 6.60 11.37
CA TRP A 65 -3.23 5.19 11.08
C TRP A 65 -2.40 4.63 9.90
N TYR A 66 -2.07 5.46 8.91
CA TYR A 66 -1.24 5.08 7.76
C TYR A 66 0.25 4.93 8.10
N PHE A 67 0.70 5.42 9.26
CA PHE A 67 2.07 5.24 9.77
C PHE A 67 2.18 4.15 10.85
N LEU A 68 1.07 3.62 11.37
CA LEU A 68 1.08 2.65 12.46
C LEU A 68 1.88 1.38 12.16
N ALA A 69 1.86 0.88 10.93
CA ALA A 69 2.65 -0.29 10.55
C ALA A 69 4.15 -0.07 10.75
N VAL A 70 4.67 1.08 10.28
CA VAL A 70 6.09 1.43 10.41
C VAL A 70 6.43 1.75 11.87
N TYR A 71 5.54 2.45 12.57
CA TYR A 71 5.69 2.71 14.00
C TYR A 71 5.80 1.42 14.83
N GLN A 72 4.91 0.46 14.60
CA GLN A 72 4.95 -0.82 15.32
C GLN A 72 6.18 -1.64 14.92
N PHE A 73 6.58 -1.59 13.65
CA PHE A 73 7.83 -2.21 13.21
C PHE A 73 9.05 -1.63 13.96
N LEU A 74 9.12 -0.31 14.15
CA LEU A 74 10.17 0.34 14.94
C LEU A 74 10.20 -0.16 16.40
N LYS A 75 9.03 -0.36 17.03
CA LYS A 75 8.95 -0.91 18.41
C LYS A 75 9.48 -2.34 18.49
N VAL A 76 9.19 -3.16 17.47
CA VAL A 76 9.57 -4.59 17.42
C VAL A 76 10.99 -4.79 16.89
N ALA A 77 11.66 -3.76 16.38
CA ALA A 77 13.04 -3.85 15.89
C ALA A 77 14.04 -4.35 16.96
N SER A 78 13.67 -4.32 18.24
CA SER A 78 14.42 -4.95 19.34
C SER A 78 14.63 -6.47 19.17
N VAL A 79 13.82 -7.16 18.36
CA VAL A 79 14.03 -8.57 17.99
C VAL A 79 15.40 -8.77 17.30
N PHE A 80 15.92 -7.73 16.65
CA PHE A 80 17.26 -7.76 16.03
C PHE A 80 18.40 -7.46 17.00
N ALA A 81 18.14 -7.27 18.30
CA ALA A 81 19.19 -6.97 19.29
C ALA A 81 20.26 -8.06 19.38
N SER A 82 19.93 -9.31 19.02
CA SER A 82 20.91 -10.41 18.94
C SER A 82 22.02 -10.17 17.91
N LEU A 83 21.81 -9.27 16.94
CA LEU A 83 22.79 -8.91 15.91
C LEU A 83 23.75 -7.79 16.36
N GLY A 84 23.56 -7.22 17.56
CA GLY A 84 24.41 -6.16 18.12
C GLY A 84 23.60 -5.03 18.78
N SER A 85 24.26 -4.21 19.61
CA SER A 85 23.60 -3.13 20.37
C SER A 85 22.92 -2.09 19.48
N GLU A 86 23.52 -1.76 18.33
CA GLU A 86 22.98 -0.78 17.38
C GLU A 86 21.97 -1.37 16.38
N ALA A 87 21.85 -2.71 16.33
CA ALA A 87 21.06 -3.39 15.32
C ALA A 87 19.56 -3.02 15.34
N PRO A 88 18.87 -2.87 16.49
CA PRO A 88 17.48 -2.44 16.52
C PRO A 88 17.27 -1.06 15.89
N ARG A 89 18.16 -0.11 16.17
CA ARG A 89 18.06 1.25 15.64
C ARG A 89 18.27 1.28 14.13
N LEU A 90 19.30 0.57 13.65
CA LEU A 90 19.62 0.51 12.23
C LEU A 90 18.57 -0.24 11.44
N THR A 91 18.13 -1.41 11.90
CA THR A 91 17.10 -2.20 11.21
C THR A 91 15.75 -1.48 11.20
N GLY A 92 15.38 -0.82 12.30
CA GLY A 92 14.16 -0.01 12.37
C GLY A 92 14.07 1.06 11.26
N ILE A 93 15.19 1.69 10.92
CA ILE A 93 15.24 2.75 9.89
C ILE A 93 15.46 2.17 8.50
N LEU A 94 16.44 1.27 8.36
CA LEU A 94 16.91 0.81 7.05
C LEU A 94 15.95 -0.19 6.40
N LEU A 95 15.31 -1.08 7.16
CA LEU A 95 14.44 -2.12 6.56
C LEU A 95 13.21 -1.51 5.85
N PRO A 96 12.47 -0.57 6.46
CA PRO A 96 11.36 0.11 5.77
C PRO A 96 11.84 0.92 4.56
N ALA A 97 12.98 1.59 4.67
CA ALA A 97 13.58 2.35 3.57
C ALA A 97 13.96 1.44 2.40
N ILE A 98 14.56 0.28 2.67
CA ILE A 98 14.86 -0.75 1.67
C ILE A 98 13.58 -1.31 1.05
N GLY A 99 12.53 -1.53 1.84
CA GLY A 99 11.22 -1.95 1.34
C GLY A 99 10.63 -0.95 0.33
N MET A 100 10.69 0.35 0.64
CA MET A 100 10.25 1.40 -0.27
C MET A 100 11.12 1.47 -1.53
N ALA A 101 12.44 1.37 -1.37
CA ALA A 101 13.38 1.33 -2.51
C ALA A 101 13.09 0.12 -3.42
N LEU A 102 12.79 -1.05 -2.85
CA LEU A 102 12.43 -2.25 -3.60
C LEU A 102 11.16 -2.04 -4.44
N LEU A 103 10.14 -1.38 -3.89
CA LEU A 103 8.93 -1.02 -4.63
C LEU A 103 9.22 -0.02 -5.75
N PHE A 104 10.06 0.98 -5.48
CA PHE A 104 10.48 1.96 -6.49
C PHE A 104 11.25 1.30 -7.65
N PHE A 105 12.15 0.36 -7.35
CA PHE A 105 12.92 -0.37 -8.35
C PHE A 105 12.21 -1.61 -8.91
N LEU A 106 10.99 -1.91 -8.45
CA LEU A 106 10.20 -3.05 -8.89
C LEU A 106 10.08 -3.19 -10.42
N PRO A 107 9.81 -2.14 -11.24
CA PRO A 107 9.75 -2.29 -12.69
C PRO A 107 11.07 -2.75 -13.34
N PHE A 108 12.21 -2.50 -12.70
CA PHE A 108 13.53 -2.93 -13.21
C PHE A 108 13.90 -4.35 -12.76
N LEU A 109 13.41 -4.76 -11.60
CA LEU A 109 13.60 -6.08 -11.01
C LEU A 109 12.64 -7.10 -11.62
N ASP A 110 11.41 -6.70 -11.93
CA ASP A 110 10.39 -7.56 -12.51
C ASP A 110 10.44 -7.60 -14.05
N ARG A 111 11.40 -8.38 -14.57
CA ARG A 111 11.60 -8.57 -16.03
C ARG A 111 10.84 -9.77 -16.61
N GLY A 112 9.94 -10.38 -15.84
CA GLY A 112 9.27 -11.63 -16.24
C GLY A 112 8.30 -11.44 -17.42
N PRO A 113 8.24 -12.37 -18.39
CA PRO A 113 7.39 -12.23 -19.58
C PRO A 113 5.87 -12.31 -19.26
N LYS A 114 5.51 -12.90 -18.13
CA LYS A 114 4.10 -13.10 -17.72
C LYS A 114 3.56 -11.84 -17.04
N ARG A 115 2.91 -10.90 -17.73
CA ARG A 115 2.44 -9.65 -17.07
C ARG A 115 1.28 -9.81 -16.06
N PRO A 116 0.26 -10.67 -16.29
CA PRO A 116 -0.88 -10.76 -15.37
C PRO A 116 -0.50 -11.39 -14.03
N ALA A 117 -0.86 -10.75 -12.91
CA ALA A 117 -0.59 -11.26 -11.56
C ALA A 117 -1.11 -12.69 -11.32
N ARG A 118 -2.27 -13.04 -11.90
CA ARG A 118 -2.84 -14.39 -11.82
C ARG A 118 -1.95 -15.49 -12.42
N ARG A 119 -1.05 -15.14 -13.34
CA ARG A 119 -0.09 -16.09 -13.95
C ARG A 119 1.20 -16.22 -13.14
N ARG A 120 1.30 -15.57 -11.98
CA ARG A 120 2.45 -15.53 -11.09
C ARG A 120 2.05 -15.83 -9.63
N PRO A 121 1.65 -17.08 -9.33
CA PRO A 121 1.12 -17.43 -8.01
C PRO A 121 2.09 -17.14 -6.87
N LEU A 122 3.40 -17.34 -7.06
CA LEU A 122 4.40 -17.03 -6.03
C LEU A 122 4.47 -15.54 -5.68
N LEU A 123 4.49 -14.65 -6.68
CA LEU A 123 4.49 -13.20 -6.41
C LEU A 123 3.18 -12.74 -5.79
N LEU A 124 2.05 -13.34 -6.19
CA LEU A 124 0.75 -13.06 -5.60
C LEU A 124 0.73 -13.46 -4.13
N ILE A 125 1.20 -14.67 -3.78
CA ILE A 125 1.31 -15.14 -2.39
C ILE A 125 2.24 -14.21 -1.60
N LEU A 126 3.40 -13.85 -2.13
CA LEU A 126 4.33 -12.93 -1.47
C LEU A 126 3.68 -11.56 -1.22
N THR A 127 2.98 -11.00 -2.21
CA THR A 127 2.28 -9.71 -2.08
C THR A 127 1.19 -9.76 -1.02
N ILE A 128 0.40 -10.84 -1.00
CA ILE A 128 -0.63 -11.05 0.02
C ILE A 128 0.01 -11.19 1.41
N LEU A 129 1.13 -11.91 1.53
CA LEU A 129 1.83 -12.08 2.80
C LEU A 129 2.39 -10.74 3.30
N ILE A 130 2.99 -9.92 2.42
CA ILE A 130 3.46 -8.58 2.77
C ILE A 130 2.27 -7.72 3.23
N LEU A 131 1.15 -7.75 2.50
CA LEU A 131 -0.04 -7.00 2.88
C LEU A 131 -0.61 -7.46 4.23
N ALA A 132 -0.63 -8.77 4.49
CA ALA A 132 -1.07 -9.35 5.75
C ALA A 132 -0.18 -8.91 6.91
N VAL A 133 1.15 -8.87 6.71
CA VAL A 133 2.11 -8.36 7.70
C VAL A 133 1.88 -6.87 7.97
N VAL A 134 1.69 -6.05 6.93
CA VAL A 134 1.40 -4.61 7.10
C VAL A 134 0.11 -4.40 7.90
N ILE A 135 -0.96 -5.13 7.56
CA ILE A 135 -2.23 -5.06 8.29
C ILE A 135 -2.05 -5.51 9.74
N ALA A 136 -1.36 -6.63 9.98
CA ALA A 136 -1.10 -7.14 11.33
C ALA A 136 -0.31 -6.14 12.17
N LEU A 137 0.71 -5.50 11.60
CA LEU A 137 1.48 -4.45 12.28
C LEU A 137 0.65 -3.19 12.54
N THR A 138 -0.20 -2.76 11.60
CA THR A 138 -1.13 -1.63 11.82
C THR A 138 -2.07 -1.91 12.97
N VAL A 139 -2.70 -3.09 12.98
CA VAL A 139 -3.63 -3.51 14.03
C VAL A 139 -2.91 -3.59 15.38
N TRP A 140 -1.73 -4.21 15.42
CA TRP A 140 -0.94 -4.28 16.64
C TRP A 140 -0.50 -2.88 17.12
N GLY A 141 -0.04 -2.01 16.23
CA GLY A 141 0.32 -0.63 16.56
C GLY A 141 -0.83 0.18 17.15
N GLN A 142 -2.07 -0.08 16.71
CA GLN A 142 -3.25 0.57 17.26
C GLN A 142 -3.51 0.17 18.73
N TYR A 143 -3.23 -1.07 19.12
CA TYR A 143 -3.54 -1.59 20.46
C TYR A 143 -2.32 -1.69 21.41
N SER A 144 -1.09 -1.50 20.91
CA SER A 144 0.16 -1.52 21.68
C SER A 144 0.55 -0.15 22.23
#